data_AF-A0A1Q9VZ15-F1
#
_entry.id   AF-A0A1Q9VZ15-F1
#
_cell.length_a   1.000
_cell.length_b   1.000
_cell.length_c   1.000
_cell.angle_alpha   90.00
_cell.angle_beta   90.00
_cell.angle_gamma   90.00
#
_symmetry.space_group_name_H-M   'P 1'
#
loop_
_entity.id
_entity.type
_entity.pdbx_description
1 polymer ?
#
loop_
_entity_poly.entity_id
_entity_poly.type
_entity_poly.pdbx_seq_one_letter_code
_entity_poly.pdbx_strand_id
1 'polypeptide(L)'
;MTRGSYDRESVARWLAKDQKRFEAVLSVMAKTRTAGAVGTVESLGRALDSVRLPVGRERLPGTALEKRLLQERDELAAQNKQLRRNEQAVTRERELIADNGHLIAQANRLRAENRRLREQLDETLALLNRKSGESISAAEPQSRHDERTFSGTSHAGEETRSPRPGYKVVEVASKTFHVPESWSRQQYRKWCRDHPDLAVQ
;
A
#
# COMPACT_ATOMS: atom_id res chain seq x y z
N MET A 1 -4.20 -71.07 17.68
CA MET A 1 -3.64 -69.87 17.02
C MET A 1 -4.22 -69.74 15.64
N THR A 2 -5.27 -68.94 15.48
CA THR A 2 -5.93 -68.71 14.19
C THR A 2 -5.08 -67.76 13.35
N ARG A 3 -4.57 -68.24 12.21
CA ARG A 3 -3.86 -67.41 11.22
C ARG A 3 -4.83 -66.33 10.74
N GLY A 4 -4.49 -65.06 10.99
CA GLY A 4 -5.25 -63.93 10.46
C GLY A 4 -5.27 -63.99 8.94
N SER A 5 -6.46 -64.23 8.39
CA SER A 5 -6.69 -64.14 6.95
C SER A 5 -6.78 -62.65 6.60
N TYR A 6 -5.77 -62.12 5.93
CA TYR A 6 -5.83 -60.77 5.37
C TYR A 6 -6.75 -60.77 4.15
N ASP A 7 -7.74 -59.89 4.17
CA ASP A 7 -8.62 -59.66 3.03
C ASP A 7 -7.82 -59.12 1.82
N ARG A 8 -8.18 -59.57 0.61
CA ARG A 8 -7.44 -59.28 -0.63
C ARG A 8 -7.38 -57.78 -0.92
N GLU A 9 -8.45 -57.03 -0.64
CA GLU A 9 -8.46 -55.58 -0.86
C GLU A 9 -7.53 -54.84 0.11
N SER A 10 -7.43 -55.32 1.35
CA SER A 10 -6.57 -54.73 2.36
C SER A 10 -5.09 -54.90 2.00
N VAL A 11 -4.73 -56.07 1.45
CA VAL A 11 -3.38 -56.33 0.92
C VAL A 11 -3.10 -55.45 -0.30
N ALA A 12 -4.05 -55.32 -1.23
CA ALA A 12 -3.89 -54.47 -2.42
C ALA A 12 -3.69 -52.99 -2.05
N ARG A 13 -4.48 -52.45 -1.11
CA ARG A 13 -4.32 -51.08 -0.59
C ARG A 13 -2.98 -50.88 0.12
N TRP A 14 -2.51 -51.88 0.86
CA TRP A 14 -1.21 -51.82 1.54
C TRP A 14 -0.03 -51.81 0.56
N LEU A 15 -0.11 -52.59 -0.53
CA LEU A 15 0.88 -52.63 -1.60
C LEU A 15 0.91 -51.34 -2.43
N ALA A 16 -0.25 -50.76 -2.74
CA ALA A 16 -0.36 -49.54 -3.54
C ALA A 16 0.24 -48.29 -2.86
N LYS A 17 0.39 -48.31 -1.53
CA LYS A 17 0.90 -47.17 -0.75
C LYS A 17 2.40 -46.95 -0.92
N ASP A 18 3.17 -47.97 -1.33
CA ASP A 18 4.63 -47.91 -1.36
C ASP A 18 5.22 -48.94 -2.33
N GLN A 19 5.82 -48.44 -3.41
CA GLN A 19 6.41 -49.24 -4.50
C GLN A 19 7.46 -50.24 -4.00
N LYS A 20 8.22 -49.90 -2.95
CA LYS A 20 9.25 -50.79 -2.39
C LYS A 20 8.66 -52.04 -1.73
N ARG A 21 7.43 -51.95 -1.21
CA ARG A 21 6.72 -53.09 -0.59
C ARG A 21 6.29 -54.11 -1.64
N PHE A 22 5.88 -53.62 -2.80
CA PHE A 22 5.53 -54.45 -3.93
C PHE A 22 6.74 -55.20 -4.48
N GLU A 23 7.87 -54.51 -4.67
CA GLU A 23 9.12 -55.13 -5.11
C GLU A 23 9.64 -56.19 -4.12
N ALA A 24 9.49 -55.94 -2.81
CA ALA A 24 9.84 -56.92 -1.79
C ALA A 24 8.96 -58.18 -1.86
N VAL A 25 7.64 -58.02 -2.05
CA VAL A 25 6.71 -59.16 -2.19
C VAL A 25 6.98 -59.94 -3.47
N LEU A 26 7.22 -59.27 -4.59
CA LEU A 26 7.61 -59.91 -5.85
C LEU A 26 8.94 -60.67 -5.72
N SER A 27 9.94 -60.10 -5.03
CA SER A 27 11.22 -60.76 -4.78
C SER A 27 11.06 -62.04 -3.94
N VAL A 28 10.18 -62.01 -2.93
CA VAL A 28 9.85 -63.19 -2.11
C VAL A 28 9.10 -64.24 -2.92
N MET A 29 8.11 -63.83 -3.73
CA MET A 29 7.34 -64.75 -4.58
C MET A 29 8.19 -65.39 -5.68
N ALA A 30 9.15 -64.66 -6.24
CA ALA A 30 10.11 -65.19 -7.21
C ALA A 30 11.04 -66.25 -6.57
N LYS A 31 11.41 -66.07 -5.30
CA LYS A 31 12.28 -67.01 -4.56
C LYS A 31 11.56 -68.27 -4.10
N THR A 32 10.25 -68.22 -3.85
CA THR A 32 9.50 -69.35 -3.28
C THR A 32 8.93 -70.33 -4.31
N ARG A 33 9.27 -70.17 -5.61
CA ARG A 33 8.95 -71.10 -6.71
C ARG A 33 7.54 -71.71 -6.58
N THR A 34 6.52 -70.88 -6.36
CA THR A 34 5.13 -71.31 -6.44
C THR A 34 4.80 -71.55 -7.91
N ALA A 35 4.91 -72.81 -8.33
CA ALA A 35 4.53 -73.27 -9.66
C ALA A 35 3.10 -72.81 -9.97
N GLY A 36 2.97 -71.87 -10.90
CA GLY A 36 1.74 -71.11 -11.19
C GLY A 36 1.95 -69.58 -11.31
N ALA A 37 3.13 -69.08 -10.91
CA ALA A 37 3.44 -67.66 -10.72
C ALA A 37 3.31 -66.73 -11.95
N VAL A 38 3.34 -67.23 -13.19
CA VAL A 38 3.23 -66.35 -14.37
C VAL A 38 1.83 -65.73 -14.45
N GLY A 39 0.78 -66.51 -14.16
CA GLY A 39 -0.60 -66.02 -14.16
C GLY A 39 -0.92 -65.11 -12.97
N THR A 40 -0.29 -65.31 -11.81
CA THR A 40 -0.52 -64.47 -10.62
C THR A 40 0.26 -63.16 -10.65
N VAL A 41 1.48 -63.15 -11.20
CA VAL A 41 2.25 -61.91 -11.40
C VAL A 41 1.63 -61.06 -12.49
N GLU A 42 1.16 -61.64 -13.60
CA GLU A 42 0.43 -60.88 -14.63
C GLU A 42 -0.92 -60.38 -14.15
N SER A 43 -1.68 -61.17 -13.38
CA SER A 43 -2.97 -60.72 -12.84
C SER A 43 -2.79 -59.66 -11.74
N LEU A 44 -1.72 -59.74 -10.94
CA LEU A 44 -1.34 -58.67 -10.01
C LEU A 44 -0.86 -57.43 -10.77
N GLY A 45 -0.11 -57.58 -11.85
CA GLY A 45 0.29 -56.49 -12.74
C GLY A 45 -0.91 -55.78 -13.34
N ARG A 46 -1.87 -56.54 -13.90
CA ARG A 46 -3.14 -55.98 -14.44
C ARG A 46 -4.03 -55.37 -13.36
N ALA A 47 -4.08 -55.94 -12.16
CA ALA A 47 -4.81 -55.37 -11.03
C ALA A 47 -4.12 -54.12 -10.47
N LEU A 48 -2.79 -54.03 -10.57
CA LEU A 48 -2.04 -52.84 -10.22
C LEU A 48 -2.26 -51.76 -11.28
N ASP A 49 -2.22 -52.10 -12.58
CA ASP A 49 -2.47 -51.18 -13.68
C ASP A 49 -3.92 -50.67 -13.72
N SER A 50 -4.89 -51.44 -13.21
CA SER A 50 -6.28 -50.98 -13.05
C SER A 50 -6.45 -50.00 -11.88
N VAL A 51 -5.60 -50.09 -10.86
CA VAL A 51 -5.57 -49.16 -9.70
C VAL A 51 -4.67 -47.95 -9.97
N ARG A 52 -3.60 -48.15 -10.75
CA ARG A 52 -2.63 -47.15 -11.18
C ARG A 52 -3.19 -46.43 -12.40
N LEU A 53 -4.15 -45.53 -12.14
CA LEU A 53 -4.66 -44.63 -13.16
C LEU A 53 -3.49 -43.96 -13.90
N PRO A 54 -3.53 -43.88 -15.24
CA PRO A 54 -2.50 -43.19 -16.00
C PRO A 54 -2.40 -41.74 -15.51
N VAL A 55 -1.20 -41.39 -15.04
CA VAL A 55 -0.82 -40.04 -14.67
C VAL A 55 -1.13 -39.14 -15.87
N GLY A 56 -2.20 -38.34 -15.77
CA GLY A 56 -2.59 -37.41 -16.84
C GLY A 56 -4.06 -37.38 -17.23
N ARG A 57 -4.94 -38.25 -16.71
CA ARG A 57 -6.39 -38.02 -16.84
C ARG A 57 -6.94 -37.39 -15.57
N GLU A 58 -7.42 -36.15 -15.67
CA GLU A 58 -8.26 -35.54 -14.65
C GLU A 58 -9.44 -36.47 -14.37
N ARG A 59 -9.42 -37.09 -13.19
CA ARG A 59 -10.52 -37.91 -12.72
C ARG A 59 -11.67 -36.97 -12.41
N LEU A 60 -12.71 -36.98 -13.24
CA LEU A 60 -13.96 -36.32 -12.89
C LEU A 60 -14.42 -36.87 -11.53
N PRO A 61 -14.79 -36.02 -10.55
CA PRO A 61 -15.21 -36.46 -9.25
C PRO A 61 -16.45 -37.34 -9.39
N GLY A 62 -16.27 -38.65 -9.17
CA GLY A 62 -17.31 -39.65 -9.38
C GLY A 62 -18.29 -39.69 -8.22
N THR A 63 -17.85 -39.26 -7.03
CA THR A 63 -18.66 -39.27 -5.81
C THR A 63 -19.08 -37.86 -5.38
N ALA A 64 -20.22 -37.76 -4.68
CA ALA A 64 -20.70 -36.49 -4.12
C ALA A 64 -19.70 -35.87 -3.13
N LEU A 65 -18.95 -36.71 -2.40
CA LEU A 65 -17.91 -36.27 -1.48
C LEU A 65 -16.73 -35.63 -2.22
N GLU A 66 -16.25 -36.24 -3.31
CA GLU A 66 -15.16 -35.68 -4.12
C GLU A 66 -15.56 -34.32 -4.75
N LYS A 67 -16.82 -34.18 -5.19
CA LYS A 67 -17.34 -32.89 -5.70
C LYS A 67 -17.32 -31.82 -4.62
N ARG A 68 -17.75 -32.14 -3.40
CA ARG A 68 -17.75 -31.23 -2.27
C ARG A 68 -16.33 -30.81 -1.87
N LEU A 69 -15.40 -31.77 -1.81
CA LEU A 69 -13.99 -31.48 -1.50
C LEU A 69 -13.32 -30.59 -2.56
N LEU A 70 -13.67 -30.75 -3.84
CA LEU A 70 -13.20 -29.85 -4.90
C LEU A 70 -13.76 -28.43 -4.75
N GLN A 71 -15.05 -28.31 -4.41
CA GLN A 71 -15.66 -27.00 -4.15
C GLN A 71 -14.99 -26.30 -2.94
N GLU A 72 -14.82 -27.01 -1.82
CA GLU A 72 -14.15 -26.48 -0.64
C GLU A 72 -12.69 -26.08 -0.93
N ARG A 73 -11.98 -26.86 -1.76
CA ARG A 73 -10.63 -26.50 -2.23
C ARG A 73 -10.65 -25.20 -3.03
N ASP A 74 -11.59 -25.06 -3.97
CA ASP A 74 -11.67 -23.89 -4.84
C ASP A 74 -12.05 -22.62 -4.06
N GLU A 75 -12.95 -22.75 -3.09
CA GLU A 75 -13.29 -21.69 -2.14
C GLU A 75 -12.08 -21.27 -1.30
N LEU A 76 -11.35 -22.23 -0.73
CA LEU A 76 -10.12 -21.96 0.03
C LEU A 76 -9.04 -21.32 -0.84
N ALA A 77 -8.92 -21.71 -2.12
CA ALA A 77 -8.00 -21.10 -3.06
C ALA A 77 -8.38 -19.64 -3.36
N ALA A 78 -9.68 -19.36 -3.52
CA ALA A 78 -10.19 -18.00 -3.71
C ALA A 78 -9.95 -17.12 -2.46
N GLN A 79 -10.21 -17.66 -1.27
CA GLN A 79 -9.95 -16.97 0.00
C GLN A 79 -8.45 -16.67 0.17
N ASN A 80 -7.57 -17.65 -0.10
CA ASN A 80 -6.12 -17.44 -0.05
C ASN A 80 -5.66 -16.36 -1.04
N LYS A 81 -6.21 -16.35 -2.25
CA LYS A 81 -5.91 -15.31 -3.25
C LYS A 81 -6.32 -13.93 -2.74
N GLN A 82 -7.46 -13.83 -2.07
CA GLN A 82 -7.92 -12.58 -1.49
C GLN A 82 -7.06 -12.13 -0.30
N LEU A 83 -6.66 -13.05 0.58
CA LEU A 83 -5.76 -12.75 1.70
C LEU A 83 -4.43 -12.17 1.19
N ARG A 84 -3.82 -12.78 0.17
CA ARG A 84 -2.59 -12.25 -0.45
C ARG A 84 -2.74 -10.85 -1.00
N ARG A 85 -3.90 -10.52 -1.59
CA ARG A 85 -4.19 -9.16 -2.07
C ARG A 85 -4.31 -8.18 -0.90
N ASN A 86 -4.95 -8.59 0.18
CA ASN A 86 -5.08 -7.77 1.38
C ASN A 86 -3.70 -7.51 2.03
N GLU A 87 -2.84 -8.53 2.12
CA GLU A 87 -1.46 -8.38 2.60
C GLU A 87 -0.65 -7.38 1.75
N GLN A 88 -0.80 -7.45 0.44
CA GLN A 88 -0.20 -6.47 -0.49
C GLN A 88 -0.77 -5.06 -0.31
N ALA A 89 -2.05 -4.93 0.02
CA ALA A 89 -2.65 -3.62 0.30
C ALA A 89 -2.10 -3.03 1.60
N VAL A 90 -2.01 -3.84 2.67
CA VAL A 90 -1.49 -3.41 3.98
C VAL A 90 -0.02 -3.01 3.89
N THR A 91 0.79 -3.73 3.12
CA THR A 91 2.21 -3.37 2.92
C THR A 91 2.35 -2.02 2.23
N ARG A 92 1.59 -1.78 1.15
CA ARG A 92 1.55 -0.47 0.49
C ARG A 92 1.07 0.65 1.42
N GLU A 93 0.05 0.38 2.25
CA GLU A 93 -0.44 1.37 3.20
C GLU A 93 0.64 1.74 4.23
N ARG A 94 1.41 0.76 4.72
CA ARG A 94 2.54 1.01 5.63
C ARG A 94 3.64 1.86 4.98
N GLU A 95 3.96 1.61 3.71
CA GLU A 95 4.90 2.42 2.94
C GLU A 95 4.42 3.87 2.84
N LEU A 96 3.15 4.08 2.48
CA LEU A 96 2.56 5.42 2.41
C LEU A 96 2.56 6.16 3.75
N ILE A 97 2.33 5.45 4.85
CA ILE A 97 2.41 6.03 6.21
C ILE A 97 3.85 6.45 6.52
N ALA A 98 4.84 5.62 6.17
CA ALA A 98 6.25 5.94 6.38
C ALA A 98 6.68 7.18 5.56
N ASP A 99 6.29 7.24 4.29
CA ASP A 99 6.56 8.37 3.40
C ASP A 99 5.90 9.66 3.92
N ASN A 100 4.64 9.57 4.36
CA ASN A 100 3.94 10.71 4.95
C ASN A 100 4.63 11.19 6.23
N GLY A 101 5.09 10.27 7.09
CA GLY A 101 5.90 10.59 8.26
C GLY A 101 7.17 11.36 7.91
N HIS A 102 7.87 10.94 6.84
CA HIS A 102 9.06 11.64 6.34
C HIS A 102 8.73 13.05 5.84
N LEU A 103 7.65 13.22 5.07
CA LEU A 103 7.21 14.52 4.56
C LEU A 103 6.82 15.48 5.70
N ILE A 104 6.13 14.98 6.74
CA ILE A 104 5.79 15.78 7.92
C ILE A 104 7.05 16.25 8.64
N ALA A 105 8.03 15.37 8.82
CA ALA A 105 9.31 15.72 9.44
C ALA A 105 10.06 16.79 8.63
N GLN A 106 10.10 16.65 7.30
CA GLN A 106 10.72 17.62 6.41
C GLN A 106 10.00 18.98 6.47
N ALA A 107 8.67 18.98 6.43
CA ALA A 107 7.88 20.21 6.53
C ALA A 107 8.12 20.93 7.87
N ASN A 108 8.21 20.18 8.97
CA ASN A 108 8.51 20.77 10.28
C ASN A 108 9.93 21.35 10.36
N ARG A 109 10.91 20.68 9.77
CA ARG A 109 12.28 21.19 9.64
C ARG A 109 12.30 22.51 8.86
N LEU A 110 11.67 22.55 7.69
CA LEU A 110 11.60 23.76 6.87
C LEU A 110 10.88 24.90 7.58
N ARG A 111 9.79 24.61 8.32
CA ARG A 111 9.11 25.62 9.15
C ARG A 111 10.03 26.18 10.25
N ALA A 112 10.83 25.33 10.88
CA ALA A 112 11.79 25.77 11.90
C ALA A 112 12.90 26.64 11.30
N GLU A 113 13.48 26.23 10.16
CA GLU A 113 14.45 27.05 9.41
C GLU A 113 13.85 28.39 8.99
N ASN A 114 12.61 28.41 8.51
CA ASN A 114 11.95 29.66 8.11
C ASN A 114 11.74 30.61 9.30
N ARG A 115 11.36 30.09 10.48
CA ARG A 115 11.28 30.91 11.70
C ARG A 115 12.63 31.50 12.08
N ARG A 116 13.69 30.68 12.08
CA ARG A 116 15.04 31.14 12.39
C ARG A 116 15.51 32.22 11.42
N LEU A 117 15.25 32.07 10.12
CA LEU A 117 15.61 33.08 9.12
C LEU A 117 14.84 34.39 9.32
N ARG A 118 13.56 34.32 9.72
CA ARG A 118 12.78 35.51 10.05
C ARG A 118 13.33 36.23 11.29
N GLU A 119 13.65 35.49 12.35
CA GLU A 119 14.28 36.04 13.56
C GLU A 119 15.60 36.75 13.22
N GLN A 120 16.43 36.12 12.37
CA GLN A 120 17.68 36.74 11.89
C GLN A 120 17.43 38.01 11.08
N LEU A 121 16.42 38.03 10.20
CA LEU A 121 16.05 39.22 9.46
C LEU A 121 15.58 40.34 10.42
N ASP A 122 14.72 40.03 11.38
CA ASP A 122 14.23 40.99 12.36
C ASP A 122 15.38 41.57 13.22
N GLU A 123 16.33 40.72 13.64
CA GLU A 123 17.54 41.17 14.34
C GLU A 123 18.39 42.11 13.48
N THR A 124 18.65 41.74 12.22
CA THR A 124 19.45 42.59 11.32
C THR A 124 18.77 43.92 11.02
N LEU A 125 17.45 43.92 10.84
CA LEU A 125 16.65 45.14 10.66
C LEU A 125 16.68 46.00 11.93
N ALA A 126 16.57 45.40 13.11
CA ALA A 126 16.67 46.12 14.38
C ALA A 126 18.06 46.76 14.58
N LEU A 127 19.13 46.07 14.22
CA LEU A 127 20.49 46.61 14.26
C LEU A 127 20.68 47.76 13.28
N LEU A 128 20.17 47.62 12.05
CA LEU A 128 20.22 48.68 11.03
C LEU A 128 19.45 49.93 11.48
N ASN A 129 18.25 49.76 12.06
CA ASN A 129 17.43 50.85 12.57
C ASN A 129 18.07 51.57 13.77
N ARG A 130 18.79 50.86 14.65
CA ARG A 130 19.57 51.51 15.72
C ARG A 130 20.71 52.34 15.16
N LYS A 131 21.45 51.80 14.18
CA LYS A 131 22.58 52.49 13.56
C LYS A 131 22.14 53.73 12.76
N SER A 132 21.00 53.68 12.08
CA SER A 132 20.41 54.85 11.42
C SER A 132 19.87 55.86 12.45
N GLY A 133 19.24 55.41 13.52
CA GLY A 133 18.79 56.29 14.62
C GLY A 133 19.92 57.01 15.36
N GLU A 134 21.05 56.33 15.61
CA GLU A 134 22.25 56.93 16.21
C GLU A 134 22.91 57.96 15.27
N SER A 135 22.86 57.71 13.96
CA SER A 135 23.35 58.67 12.95
C SER A 135 22.49 59.93 12.85
N ILE A 136 21.19 59.83 13.19
CA ILE A 136 20.26 60.97 13.25
C ILE A 136 20.42 61.72 14.59
N SER A 137 20.58 61.02 15.73
CA SER A 137 20.80 61.65 17.04
C SER A 137 22.15 62.35 17.21
N ALA A 138 23.17 62.01 16.41
CA ALA A 138 24.45 62.73 16.40
C ALA A 138 24.39 64.08 15.64
N ALA A 139 23.27 64.37 14.97
CA ALA A 139 23.05 65.58 14.22
C ALA A 139 21.83 66.34 14.76
N GLU A 140 21.91 66.86 15.98
CA GLU A 140 21.05 67.98 16.37
C GLU A 140 21.76 68.90 17.35
N PRO A 141 21.56 70.22 17.21
CA PRO A 141 20.47 70.74 18.03
C PRO A 141 19.60 71.83 17.37
N GLN A 142 18.40 71.94 17.94
CA GLN A 142 17.45 73.05 17.95
C GLN A 142 16.45 73.14 16.77
N SER A 143 15.17 72.84 17.05
CA SER A 143 14.22 73.91 17.41
C SER A 143 12.91 73.33 17.95
N ARG A 144 12.38 73.98 18.99
CA ARG A 144 11.05 73.76 19.57
C ARG A 144 9.97 73.97 18.52
N HIS A 145 8.91 73.16 18.53
CA HIS A 145 7.51 73.61 18.55
C HIS A 145 6.52 72.47 18.85
N ASP A 146 5.83 72.65 19.98
CA ASP A 146 4.41 72.40 20.31
C ASP A 146 3.60 71.29 19.60
N GLU A 147 3.15 70.37 20.47
CA GLU A 147 1.82 69.78 20.57
C GLU A 147 0.93 69.67 19.31
N ARG A 148 0.67 68.42 18.90
CA ARG A 148 -0.72 67.95 18.75
C ARG A 148 -0.82 66.43 18.83
N THR A 149 -1.49 66.00 19.90
CA THR A 149 -2.04 64.69 20.16
C THR A 149 -2.88 64.18 18.97
N PHE A 150 -2.55 63.01 18.43
CA PHE A 150 -3.51 62.21 17.67
C PHE A 150 -3.46 60.76 18.17
N SER A 151 -4.41 60.43 19.03
CA SER A 151 -4.74 59.05 19.44
C SER A 151 -5.17 58.25 18.21
N GLY A 152 -4.62 57.04 18.08
CA GLY A 152 -4.93 56.14 16.98
C GLY A 152 -6.37 55.64 16.96
N THR A 153 -6.79 55.14 15.79
CA THR A 153 -7.59 53.91 15.68
C THR A 153 -7.59 53.40 14.23
N SER A 154 -7.19 52.14 14.09
CA SER A 154 -7.79 51.10 13.24
C SER A 154 -7.70 51.19 11.71
N HIS A 155 -6.89 50.26 11.20
CA HIS A 155 -7.01 49.55 9.94
C HIS A 155 -8.44 49.36 9.39
N ALA A 156 -8.67 49.80 8.16
CA ALA A 156 -9.54 49.13 7.19
C ALA A 156 -9.29 49.75 5.79
N GLY A 157 -8.93 48.94 4.80
CA GLY A 157 -8.91 49.39 3.40
C GLY A 157 -7.91 48.65 2.52
N GLU A 158 -8.32 47.47 2.04
CA GLU A 158 -7.98 46.90 0.72
C GLU A 158 -6.51 46.92 0.27
N GLU A 159 -5.72 45.96 0.78
CA GLU A 159 -4.62 45.40 0.01
C GLU A 159 -5.20 44.57 -1.14
N THR A 160 -5.38 45.19 -2.30
CA THR A 160 -5.46 44.47 -3.58
C THR A 160 -4.10 43.78 -3.81
N ARG A 161 -3.95 42.60 -3.23
CA ARG A 161 -2.73 41.79 -3.34
C ARG A 161 -2.48 41.46 -4.80
N SER A 162 -1.50 42.11 -5.40
CA SER A 162 -1.03 41.77 -6.73
C SER A 162 -0.68 40.27 -6.79
N PRO A 163 -1.06 39.56 -7.86
CA PRO A 163 -0.80 38.13 -7.95
C PRO A 163 0.71 37.85 -7.84
N ARG A 164 1.05 36.85 -7.03
CA ARG A 164 2.43 36.35 -6.95
C ARG A 164 2.91 35.95 -8.35
N PRO A 165 4.19 36.13 -8.69
CA PRO A 165 4.73 35.70 -10.00
C PRO A 165 4.36 34.24 -10.31
N GLY A 166 3.80 33.98 -11.49
CA GLY A 166 3.34 32.66 -11.92
C GLY A 166 1.89 32.28 -11.54
N TYR A 167 1.13 33.21 -10.96
CA TYR A 167 -0.30 33.06 -10.68
C TYR A 167 -1.11 34.08 -11.49
N LYS A 168 -2.27 33.65 -11.98
CA LYS A 168 -3.27 34.51 -12.65
C LYS A 168 -4.51 34.66 -11.79
N VAL A 169 -5.18 35.80 -11.95
CA VAL A 169 -6.45 36.08 -11.28
C VAL A 169 -7.59 35.55 -12.13
N VAL A 170 -8.48 34.76 -11.53
CA VAL A 170 -9.68 34.23 -12.20
C VAL A 170 -10.92 34.49 -11.35
N GLU A 171 -11.99 34.91 -12.00
CA GLU A 171 -13.29 35.11 -11.36
C GLU A 171 -14.20 33.89 -11.63
N VAL A 172 -14.74 33.31 -10.56
CA VAL A 172 -15.68 32.18 -10.62
C VAL A 172 -16.77 32.41 -9.60
N ALA A 173 -18.03 32.50 -10.05
CA ALA A 173 -19.20 32.72 -9.20
C ALA A 173 -19.09 33.98 -8.31
N SER A 174 -18.73 35.11 -8.93
CA SER A 174 -18.59 36.42 -8.28
C SER A 174 -17.54 36.45 -7.15
N LYS A 175 -16.57 35.54 -7.21
CA LYS A 175 -15.44 35.43 -6.28
C LYS A 175 -14.14 35.38 -7.06
N THR A 176 -13.12 36.06 -6.54
CA THR A 176 -11.81 36.19 -7.17
C THR A 176 -10.84 35.16 -6.58
N PHE A 177 -10.09 34.48 -7.42
CA PHE A 177 -9.12 33.47 -6.99
C PHE A 177 -7.76 33.69 -7.66
N HIS A 178 -6.68 33.44 -6.93
CA HIS A 178 -5.33 33.39 -7.47
C HIS A 178 -4.98 31.94 -7.76
N VAL A 179 -4.87 31.59 -9.05
CA VAL A 179 -4.61 30.22 -9.50
C VAL A 179 -3.32 30.17 -10.32
N PRO A 180 -2.55 29.07 -10.29
CA PRO A 180 -1.35 28.95 -11.11
C PRO A 180 -1.62 29.21 -12.59
N GLU A 181 -0.74 29.94 -13.25
CA GLU A 181 -0.92 30.33 -14.65
C GLU A 181 -0.96 29.11 -15.58
N SER A 182 -0.18 28.07 -15.24
CA SER A 182 -0.08 26.78 -15.94
C SER A 182 -1.36 25.94 -15.89
N TRP A 183 -2.35 26.30 -15.08
CA TRP A 183 -3.60 25.54 -14.96
C TRP A 183 -4.55 25.80 -16.12
N SER A 184 -5.08 24.70 -16.67
CA SER A 184 -6.16 24.73 -17.66
C SER A 184 -7.48 25.21 -17.04
N ARG A 185 -8.40 25.63 -17.92
CA ARG A 185 -9.73 26.14 -17.52
C ARG A 185 -10.54 25.18 -16.66
N GLN A 186 -10.45 23.89 -16.95
CA GLN A 186 -11.19 22.86 -16.20
C GLN A 186 -10.60 22.64 -14.81
N GLN A 187 -9.26 22.66 -14.70
CA GLN A 187 -8.54 22.45 -13.44
C GLN A 187 -8.85 23.56 -12.43
N TYR A 188 -8.70 24.83 -12.81
CA TYR A 188 -8.94 25.92 -11.87
C TYR A 188 -10.44 26.03 -11.50
N ARG A 189 -11.37 25.79 -12.43
CA ARG A 189 -12.81 25.83 -12.11
C ARG A 189 -13.28 24.70 -11.20
N LYS A 190 -12.62 23.54 -11.25
CA LYS A 190 -12.89 22.46 -10.29
C LYS A 190 -12.36 22.84 -8.92
N TRP A 191 -11.10 23.27 -8.86
CA TRP A 191 -10.45 23.69 -7.63
C TRP A 191 -11.17 24.85 -6.92
N CYS A 192 -11.60 25.90 -7.64
CA CYS A 192 -12.37 27.00 -7.06
C CYS A 192 -13.74 26.59 -6.51
N ARG A 193 -14.34 25.51 -7.03
CA ARG A 193 -15.59 24.95 -6.49
C ARG A 193 -15.35 24.14 -5.22
N ASP A 194 -14.23 23.40 -5.19
CA ASP A 194 -13.86 22.55 -4.07
C ASP A 194 -13.27 23.39 -2.89
N HIS A 195 -12.79 24.61 -3.16
CA HIS A 195 -12.17 25.52 -2.18
C HIS A 195 -12.77 26.94 -2.21
N PRO A 196 -14.06 27.12 -1.85
CA PRO A 196 -14.74 28.43 -1.90
C PRO A 196 -14.28 29.41 -0.80
N ASP A 197 -13.51 28.94 0.16
CA ASP A 197 -12.90 29.64 1.31
C ASP A 197 -11.57 30.31 0.97
N LEU A 198 -10.91 29.88 -0.11
CA LEU A 198 -9.66 30.47 -0.62
C LEU A 198 -9.89 31.62 -1.61
N ALA A 199 -11.12 32.09 -1.72
CA ALA A 199 -11.46 33.28 -2.50
C ALA A 199 -10.82 34.52 -1.85
N VAL A 200 -10.16 35.33 -2.67
CA VAL A 200 -9.71 36.66 -2.29
C VAL A 200 -10.91 37.58 -2.43
N GLN A 201 -11.34 38.18 -1.32
CA GLN A 201 -12.35 39.23 -1.29
C GLN A 201 -11.78 40.51 -1.91
#